data_AF-A0A1Z3HMG6-F1
#
_entry.id   AF-A0A1Z3HMG6-F1
#
_cell.length_a   1.000
_cell.length_b   1.000
_cell.length_c   1.000
_cell.angle_alpha   90.00
_cell.angle_beta   90.00
_cell.angle_gamma   90.00
#
_symmetry.space_group_name_H-M   'P 1'
#
loop_
_entity.id
_entity.type
_entity.pdbx_description
1 polymer ?
#
loop_
_entity_poly.entity_id
_entity_poly.type
_entity_poly.pdbx_seq_one_letter_code
_entity_poly.pdbx_strand_id
1 'polypeptide(L)' 'MEIVVVIGSIILSFLVFTWLLKVVKATLKTAVMVALILLALQLFFGIGPEVIMEQIQTWLPGAESSYR' A
#
# COMPACT_ATOMS: atom_id res chain seq x y z
N MET A 1 13.26 37.47 10.21
CA MET A 1 12.92 36.42 9.21
C MET A 1 13.45 35.05 9.64
N GLU A 2 14.69 34.93 10.11
CA GLU A 2 15.31 33.64 10.47
C GLU A 2 14.57 32.87 11.57
N ILE A 3 14.19 33.53 12.66
CA ILE A 3 13.46 32.89 13.78
C ILE A 3 12.11 32.32 13.34
N VAL A 4 11.40 33.00 12.44
CA VAL A 4 10.10 32.54 11.92
C VAL A 4 10.26 31.25 11.13
N VAL A 5 11.34 31.15 10.32
CA VAL A 5 11.65 29.94 9.56
C VAL A 5 12.05 28.78 10.49
N VAL A 6 12.85 29.06 11.53
CA VAL A 6 13.26 28.04 12.51
C VAL A 6 12.06 27.49 13.29
N ILE A 7 11.18 28.37 13.77
CA ILE A 7 9.98 27.94 14.49
C ILE A 7 9.03 27.20 13.54
N GLY A 8 8.85 27.71 12.32
CA GLY A 8 8.00 27.07 11.31
C GLY A 8 8.48 25.67 10.92
N SER A 9 9.79 25.48 10.77
CA SER A 9 10.36 24.16 10.43
C SER A 9 10.24 23.15 11.56
N ILE A 10 10.38 23.58 12.82
CA ILE A 10 10.17 22.71 13.99
C ILE A 10 8.72 22.21 14.04
N ILE A 11 7.75 23.12 13.85
CA ILE A 11 6.32 22.77 13.85
C ILE A 11 5.99 21.85 12.68
N LEU A 12 6.46 22.17 11.46
CA LEU A 12 6.23 21.32 10.29
C LEU A 12 6.85 19.94 10.47
N SER A 13 8.10 19.87 10.94
CA SER A 13 8.79 18.60 11.18
C SER A 13 8.02 17.74 12.17
N PHE A 14 7.53 18.32 13.27
CA PHE A 14 6.72 17.61 14.26
C PHE A 14 5.37 17.15 13.67
N LEU A 15 4.73 17.99 12.86
CA LEU A 15 3.47 17.65 12.20
C LEU A 15 3.66 16.48 11.21
N VAL A 16 4.69 16.53 10.37
CA VAL A 16 5.03 15.46 9.42
C VAL A 16 5.42 14.19 10.17
N PHE A 17 6.20 14.30 11.25
CA PHE A 17 6.61 13.16 12.06
C PHE A 17 5.40 12.45 12.68
N THR A 18 4.48 13.20 13.30
CA THR A 18 3.26 12.62 13.87
C THR A 18 2.33 12.06 12.80
N TRP A 19 2.23 12.71 11.65
CA TRP A 19 1.48 12.20 10.50
C TRP A 19 2.07 10.90 9.96
N LEU A 20 3.40 10.82 9.83
CA LEU A 20 4.10 9.62 9.37
C LEU A 20 3.79 8.42 10.26
N LEU A 21 3.81 8.59 11.58
CA LEU A 21 3.43 7.52 12.51
C LEU A 21 1.98 7.05 12.31
N LYS A 22 1.06 7.96 11.98
CA LYS A 22 -0.34 7.60 11.65
C LYS A 22 -0.42 6.85 10.33
N VAL A 23 0.32 7.30 9.31
CA VAL A 23 0.36 6.65 7.99
C VAL A 23 0.94 5.25 8.09
N VAL A 24 2.07 5.07 8.78
CA VAL A 24 2.67 3.74 8.99
C VAL A 24 1.67 2.79 9.66
N LYS A 25 0.97 3.25 10.71
CA LYS A 25 -0.08 2.46 11.37
C LYS A 25 -1.23 2.13 10.43
N ALA A 26 -1.66 3.09 9.59
CA ALA A 26 -2.71 2.87 8.60
C ALA A 26 -2.28 1.84 7.55
N THR A 27 -1.07 1.95 7.02
CA THR A 27 -0.50 1.00 6.04
C THR A 27 -0.38 -0.39 6.64
N LEU A 28 0.12 -0.52 7.88
CA LEU A 28 0.17 -1.82 8.56
C LEU A 28 -1.23 -2.43 8.69
N LYS A 29 -2.23 -1.63 9.11
CA LYS A 29 -3.61 -2.11 9.23
C LYS A 29 -4.14 -2.59 7.88
N THR A 30 -3.92 -1.83 6.81
CA THR A 30 -4.34 -2.21 5.45
C THR A 30 -3.62 -3.47 4.99
N ALA A 31 -2.31 -3.57 5.17
CA ALA A 31 -1.53 -4.74 4.78
C ALA A 31 -1.97 -6.01 5.53
N VAL A 32 -2.21 -5.91 6.84
CA VAL A 32 -2.74 -7.02 7.66
C VAL A 32 -4.14 -7.41 7.19
N MET A 33 -5.01 -6.44 6.90
CA MET A 33 -6.36 -6.71 6.44
C MET A 33 -6.37 -7.38 5.06
N VAL A 34 -5.54 -6.90 4.14
CA VAL A 34 -5.33 -7.55 2.82
C VAL A 34 -4.78 -8.95 3.00
N ALA A 35 -3.77 -9.15 3.85
CA ALA A 35 -3.21 -10.46 4.13
C ALA A 35 -4.26 -11.42 4.72
N LEU A 36 -5.10 -10.95 5.63
CA LEU A 36 -6.22 -11.73 6.19
C LEU A 36 -7.27 -12.09 5.14
N ILE A 37 -7.60 -11.15 4.24
CA ILE A 37 -8.54 -11.41 3.13
C ILE A 37 -7.96 -12.47 2.18
N LEU A 38 -6.69 -12.33 1.79
CA LEU A 38 -6.00 -13.32 0.96
C LEU A 38 -5.89 -14.67 1.67
N LEU A 39 -5.62 -14.67 2.98
CA LEU A 39 -5.56 -15.88 3.79
C LEU A 39 -6.93 -16.55 3.95
N ALA A 40 -8.00 -15.78 4.09
CA ALA A 40 -9.35 -16.34 4.07
C ALA A 40 -9.66 -16.94 2.70
N LEU A 41 -9.37 -16.20 1.62
CA LEU A 41 -9.63 -16.64 0.25
C LEU A 41 -8.86 -17.94 -0.08
N GLN A 42 -7.56 -18.01 0.24
CA GLN A 42 -6.77 -19.22 0.02
C GLN A 42 -7.28 -20.40 0.86
N LEU A 43 -7.77 -20.18 2.09
CA LEU A 43 -8.30 -21.25 2.95
C LEU A 43 -9.67 -21.76 2.49
N PHE A 44 -10.55 -20.87 2.04
CA PHE A 44 -11.91 -21.23 1.60
C PHE A 44 -11.96 -21.76 0.17
N PHE A 45 -11.17 -21.19 -0.74
CA PHE A 45 -11.16 -21.58 -2.16
C PHE A 45 -9.99 -22.49 -2.53
N GLY A 46 -8.95 -22.61 -1.69
CA GLY A 46 -7.77 -23.44 -1.96
C GLY A 46 -6.85 -22.87 -3.05
N ILE A 47 -7.08 -21.63 -3.48
CA ILE A 47 -6.43 -21.01 -4.63
C ILE A 47 -5.47 -19.92 -4.13
N GLY A 48 -4.20 -20.01 -4.54
CA GLY A 48 -3.16 -19.03 -4.23
C GLY A 48 -3.30 -17.73 -5.02
N PRO A 49 -2.72 -16.61 -4.55
CA PRO A 49 -2.77 -15.31 -5.22
C PRO A 49 -2.19 -15.34 -6.64
N GLU A 50 -1.35 -16.32 -6.97
CA GLU A 50 -0.76 -16.54 -8.29
C GLU A 50 -1.85 -16.80 -9.33
N VAL A 51 -2.88 -17.57 -8.99
CA VAL A 51 -3.98 -17.92 -9.90
C VAL A 51 -4.85 -16.69 -10.18
N ILE A 52 -4.96 -15.75 -9.23
CA ILE A 52 -5.68 -14.49 -9.45
C ILE A 52 -4.92 -13.65 -10.48
N MET A 53 -3.59 -13.63 -10.40
CA MET A 53 -2.75 -12.93 -11.37
C MET A 53 -2.81 -13.57 -12.76
N GLU A 54 -2.78 -14.90 -12.83
CA GLU A 54 -2.96 -15.67 -14.07
C GLU A 54 -4.34 -15.41 -14.70
N GLN A 55 -5.41 -15.37 -13.89
CA GLN A 55 -6.73 -15.02 -14.37
C GLN A 55 -6.77 -13.59 -14.90
N ILE A 56 -6.20 -12.62 -14.19
CA ILE A 56 -6.14 -11.23 -14.66
C ILE A 56 -5.39 -11.11 -15.99
N GLN A 57 -4.27 -11.81 -16.15
CA GLN A 57 -3.51 -11.85 -17.42
C GLN A 57 -4.32 -12.50 -18.55
N THR A 58 -5.07 -13.57 -18.24
CA THR A 58 -5.96 -14.25 -19.18
C THR A 58 -7.10 -13.34 -19.65
N TRP A 59 -7.66 -12.52 -18.76
CA TRP A 59 -8.71 -11.55 -19.08
C TRP A 59 -8.19 -10.26 -19.74
N LEU A 60 -6.90 -9.95 -19.58
CA LEU A 60 -6.23 -8.78 -20.18
C LEU A 60 -5.08 -9.17 -21.13
N PRO A 61 -5.36 -9.84 -22.27
CA PRO A 61 -4.34 -10.34 -23.22
C PRO A 61 -3.57 -9.24 -23.98
N GLY A 62 -3.75 -7.95 -23.64
CA GLY A 62 -3.13 -6.81 -24.32
C GLY A 62 -1.97 -6.13 -23.57
N ALA A 63 -1.67 -6.52 -22.33
CA ALA A 63 -0.64 -5.85 -21.52
C ALA A 63 0.81 -6.13 -21.98
N GLU A 64 1.05 -7.23 -22.71
CA GLU A 64 2.38 -7.61 -23.21
C GLU A 64 2.73 -7.04 -24.61
N SER A 65 1.74 -6.60 -25.39
CA SER A 65 1.95 -6.16 -26.78
C SER A 65 2.67 -4.81 -26.89
N SER A 66 2.54 -3.95 -25.87
CA SER A 66 3.10 -2.58 -25.90
C SER A 66 4.57 -2.48 -25.48
N TYR A 67 5.22 -3.61 -25.13
CA TYR A 67 6.62 -3.65 -24.67
C TYR A 67 7.56 -4.38 -25.66
N ARG A 68 7.14 -4.52 -26.93
CA ARG A 68 7.97 -4.99 -28.05
C ARG A 68 7.93 -4.00 -29.20
#